data_AF-A0A957KUE0-F1
#
_entry.id   AF-A0A957KUE0-F1
#
_cell.length_a   1.000
_cell.length_b   1.000
_cell.length_c   1.000
_cell.angle_alpha   90.00
_cell.angle_beta   90.00
_cell.angle_gamma   90.00
#
_symmetry.space_group_name_H-M   'P 1'
#
loop_
_entity.id
_entity.type
_entity.pdbx_description
1 polymer ?
#
loop_
_entity_poly.entity_id
_entity_poly.type
_entity_poly.pdbx_seq_one_letter_code
_entity_poly.pdbx_strand_id
1 'polypeptide(L)'
;MMRITLDIESRRIFMTQLLPELKLIDLPMIPAVCRDPADDKVLATALWGDVDYLVTADEDLTAPEVAHLLLDEGIRLRTIDELIAELDERAA
;
A
#
# COMPACT_ATOMS: atom_id res chain seq x y z
N MET A 1 17.30 3.77 9.11
CA MET A 1 16.13 2.95 9.49
C MET A 1 16.61 1.60 10.02
N MET A 2 16.19 1.21 11.23
CA MET A 2 16.54 -0.10 11.80
C MET A 2 15.64 -1.16 11.16
N ARG A 3 16.22 -2.07 10.39
CA ARG A 3 15.48 -3.16 9.75
C ARG A 3 15.32 -4.29 10.77
N ILE A 4 14.10 -4.53 11.22
CA ILE A 4 13.77 -5.65 12.12
C ILE A 4 13.23 -6.78 11.25
N THR A 5 13.87 -7.94 11.33
CA THR A 5 13.31 -9.18 10.76
C THR A 5 12.47 -9.84 11.83
N LEU A 6 11.19 -10.07 11.54
CA LEU A 6 10.33 -10.87 12.43
C LEU A 6 10.74 -12.35 12.33
N ASP A 7 11.00 -12.98 13.48
CA ASP A 7 11.10 -14.43 13.53
C ASP A 7 9.75 -15.09 13.21
N ILE A 8 9.74 -16.41 13.06
CA ILE A 8 8.57 -17.17 12.63
C ILE A 8 7.38 -16.96 13.59
N GLU A 9 7.62 -16.94 14.90
CA GLU A 9 6.57 -16.79 15.89
C GLU A 9 6.03 -15.35 15.92
N SER A 10 6.92 -14.35 15.94
CA SER A 10 6.53 -12.94 15.87
C SER A 10 5.73 -12.63 14.60
N ARG A 11 6.15 -13.18 13.44
CA ARG A 11 5.41 -13.04 12.18
C ARG A 11 4.01 -13.67 12.27
N ARG A 12 3.89 -14.85 12.87
CA ARG A 12 2.60 -15.54 13.03
C ARG A 12 1.64 -14.72 13.90
N ILE A 13 2.12 -14.19 15.02
CA ILE A 13 1.33 -13.35 15.93
C ILE A 13 0.86 -12.10 15.20
N PHE A 14 1.79 -11.39 14.54
CA PHE A 14 1.48 -10.20 13.76
C PHE A 14 0.40 -10.46 12.71
N MET A 15 0.54 -11.51 11.90
CA MET A 15 -0.47 -11.86 10.89
C MET A 15 -1.81 -12.23 11.52
N THR A 16 -1.82 -12.94 12.65
CA THR A 16 -3.08 -13.30 13.35
C THR A 16 -3.84 -12.07 13.82
N GLN A 17 -3.12 -11.01 14.21
CA GLN A 17 -3.71 -9.74 14.63
C GLN A 17 -4.11 -8.86 13.45
N LEU A 18 -3.37 -8.90 12.34
CA LEU A 18 -3.63 -8.06 11.17
C LEU A 18 -4.78 -8.57 10.30
N LEU A 19 -4.87 -9.89 10.08
CA LEU A 19 -5.84 -10.48 9.15
C LEU A 19 -7.30 -10.08 9.39
N PRO A 20 -7.81 -9.98 10.63
CA PRO A 20 -9.19 -9.54 10.89
C PRO A 20 -9.48 -8.09 10.49
N GLU A 21 -8.45 -7.25 10.41
CA GLU A 21 -8.56 -5.83 10.05
C GLU A 21 -8.49 -5.61 8.52
N LEU A 22 -8.21 -6.68 7.75
CA LEU A 22 -8.12 -6.60 6.30
C LEU A 22 -9.50 -6.71 5.65
N LYS A 23 -9.75 -5.80 4.71
CA LYS A 23 -10.90 -5.88 3.81
C LYS A 23 -10.46 -6.46 2.47
N LEU A 24 -11.12 -7.54 2.04
CA LEU A 24 -10.95 -8.07 0.68
C LEU A 24 -11.73 -7.20 -0.30
N ILE A 25 -11.09 -6.87 -1.42
CA ILE A 25 -11.64 -6.04 -2.49
C ILE A 25 -11.79 -6.89 -3.75
N ASP A 26 -12.99 -6.89 -4.33
CA ASP A 26 -13.24 -7.49 -5.63
C ASP A 26 -12.74 -6.56 -6.74
N LEU A 27 -11.95 -7.09 -7.67
CA LEU A 27 -11.33 -6.32 -8.75
C LEU A 27 -12.03 -6.63 -10.08
N PRO A 28 -13.02 -5.81 -10.51
CA PRO A 28 -13.73 -6.06 -11.76
C PRO A 28 -12.83 -5.87 -13.00
N MET A 29 -11.78 -5.05 -12.88
CA MET A 29 -10.73 -4.90 -13.88
C MET A 29 -9.40 -4.57 -13.22
N ILE A 30 -8.31 -5.00 -13.87
CA ILE A 30 -6.93 -4.66 -13.50
C ILE A 30 -6.38 -3.79 -14.63
N PRO A 31 -6.04 -2.52 -14.37
CA PRO A 31 -5.45 -1.65 -15.38
C PRO A 31 -4.03 -2.12 -15.69
N ALA A 32 -3.55 -1.95 -16.93
CA ALA A 32 -2.17 -2.27 -17.31
C ALA A 32 -1.36 -0.97 -17.37
N VAL A 33 -0.84 -0.54 -16.23
CA VAL A 33 -0.22 0.80 -16.07
C VAL A 33 1.22 0.67 -15.59
N CYS A 34 1.45 -0.24 -14.64
CA CYS A 34 2.76 -0.47 -14.08
C CYS A 34 3.71 -1.07 -15.11
N ARG A 35 5.01 -0.83 -14.93
CA ARG A 35 6.05 -1.47 -15.74
C ARG A 35 6.09 -2.98 -15.50
N ASP A 36 5.90 -3.39 -14.24
CA ASP A 36 5.70 -4.78 -13.87
C ASP A 36 4.19 -5.09 -13.78
N PRO A 37 3.66 -5.99 -14.63
CA PRO A 37 2.26 -6.40 -14.57
C PRO A 37 1.82 -7.03 -13.24
N ALA A 38 2.76 -7.44 -12.38
CA ALA A 38 2.44 -7.94 -11.04
C ALA A 38 1.88 -6.84 -10.14
N ASP A 39 2.36 -5.60 -10.30
CA ASP A 39 2.01 -4.46 -9.46
C ASP A 39 0.66 -3.84 -9.81
N ASP A 40 0.16 -4.09 -11.01
CA ASP A 40 -1.14 -3.63 -11.47
C ASP A 40 -2.28 -4.06 -10.53
N LYS A 41 -2.12 -5.19 -9.83
CA LYS A 41 -3.09 -5.65 -8.81
C LYS A 41 -3.09 -4.79 -7.55
N VAL A 42 -1.93 -4.29 -7.15
CA VAL A 42 -1.80 -3.37 -6.00
C VAL A 42 -2.50 -2.06 -6.33
N LEU A 43 -2.22 -1.53 -7.52
CA LEU A 43 -2.89 -0.34 -8.05
C LEU A 43 -4.41 -0.54 -8.17
N ALA A 44 -4.85 -1.63 -8.79
CA ALA A 44 -6.27 -1.96 -8.89
C ALA A 44 -6.94 -2.02 -7.51
N THR A 45 -6.27 -2.58 -6.51
CA THR A 45 -6.79 -2.67 -5.15
C THR A 45 -6.99 -1.29 -4.52
N ALA A 46 -6.10 -0.34 -4.79
CA ALA A 46 -6.28 1.04 -4.33
C ALA A 46 -7.49 1.70 -5.00
N LEU A 47 -7.59 1.58 -6.34
CA LEU A 47 -8.67 2.15 -7.14
C LEU A 47 -10.06 1.63 -6.74
N TRP A 48 -10.20 0.31 -6.64
CA TRP A 48 -11.48 -0.32 -6.30
C TRP A 48 -11.75 -0.35 -4.79
N GLY A 49 -10.71 -0.12 -3.98
CA GLY A 49 -10.77 -0.12 -2.52
C GLY A 49 -11.32 1.18 -1.91
N ASP A 50 -11.40 2.25 -2.70
CA ASP A 50 -11.81 3.60 -2.26
C ASP A 50 -10.96 4.08 -1.07
N VAL A 51 -9.62 4.01 -1.24
CA VAL A 51 -8.66 4.31 -0.17
C VAL A 51 -8.22 5.77 -0.23
N ASP A 52 -7.97 6.39 0.93
CA ASP A 52 -7.44 7.76 1.00
C ASP A 52 -5.99 7.88 0.50
N TYR A 53 -5.24 6.78 0.60
CA TYR A 53 -3.85 6.71 0.17
C TYR A 53 -3.38 5.28 -0.11
N LEU A 54 -2.45 5.15 -1.06
CA LEU A 54 -1.61 3.97 -1.26
C LEU A 54 -0.26 4.21 -0.59
N VAL A 55 0.18 3.28 0.25
CA VAL A 55 1.54 3.31 0.84
C VAL A 55 2.39 2.24 0.21
N THR A 56 3.59 2.62 -0.24
CA THR A 56 4.52 1.68 -0.87
C THR A 56 5.98 1.99 -0.50
N ALA A 57 6.81 0.95 -0.47
CA ALA A 57 8.26 1.06 -0.49
C ALA A 57 8.85 0.77 -1.88
N ASP A 58 7.98 0.39 -2.82
CA ASP A 58 8.37 0.01 -4.17
C ASP A 58 8.47 1.26 -5.06
N GLU A 59 9.67 1.50 -5.59
CA GLU A 59 9.94 2.62 -6.48
C GLU A 59 9.15 2.51 -7.80
N ASP A 60 8.83 1.31 -8.27
CA ASP A 60 8.08 1.12 -9.52
C ASP A 60 6.62 1.59 -9.41
N LEU A 61 6.04 1.49 -8.21
CA LEU A 61 4.73 2.06 -7.88
C LEU A 61 4.77 3.58 -7.68
N THR A 62 5.96 4.19 -7.65
CA THR A 62 6.14 5.66 -7.60
C THR A 62 6.38 6.28 -8.97
N ALA A 63 6.26 5.50 -10.04
CA ALA A 63 6.36 6.01 -11.40
C ALA A 63 5.33 7.13 -11.67
N PRO A 64 5.67 8.14 -12.49
CA PRO A 64 4.79 9.26 -12.79
C PRO A 64 3.41 8.81 -13.28
N GLU A 65 3.33 7.79 -14.12
CA GLU A 65 2.07 7.30 -14.69
C GLU A 65 1.13 6.78 -13.59
N VAL A 66 1.67 6.07 -12.61
CA VAL A 66 0.93 5.56 -11.45
C VAL A 66 0.49 6.72 -10.55
N ALA A 67 1.40 7.64 -10.26
CA ALA A 67 1.11 8.79 -9.40
C ALA A 67 0.02 9.71 -9.98
N HIS A 68 0.03 9.95 -11.29
CA HIS A 68 -1.01 10.75 -11.96
C HIS A 68 -2.37 10.04 -11.90
N LEU A 69 -2.41 8.74 -12.20
CA LEU A 69 -3.67 7.99 -12.14
C LEU A 69 -4.27 7.98 -10.73
N LEU A 70 -3.46 7.73 -9.71
CA LEU A 70 -3.93 7.75 -8.32
C LEU A 70 -4.45 9.15 -7.94
N LEU A 71 -3.74 10.21 -8.33
CA LEU A 71 -4.13 11.58 -8.03
C LEU A 71 -5.44 11.99 -8.73
N ASP A 72 -5.64 11.57 -9.98
CA ASP A 72 -6.87 11.82 -10.74
C ASP A 72 -8.09 11.17 -10.07
N GLU A 73 -7.88 10.03 -9.39
CA GLU A 73 -8.88 9.33 -8.58
C GLU A 73 -8.91 9.81 -7.13
N GLY A 74 -8.16 10.85 -6.77
CA GLY A 74 -8.12 11.44 -5.43
C GLY A 74 -7.33 10.64 -4.39
N ILE A 75 -6.61 9.60 -4.80
CA ILE A 75 -5.82 8.73 -3.94
C ILE A 75 -4.41 9.29 -3.82
N ARG A 76 -3.95 9.50 -2.57
CA ARG A 76 -2.59 10.00 -2.33
C ARG A 76 -1.58 8.86 -2.34
N LEU A 77 -0.45 9.04 -3.03
CA LEU A 77 0.68 8.12 -2.91
C LEU A 77 1.58 8.54 -1.74
N ARG A 78 2.02 7.57 -0.93
CA ARG A 78 2.93 7.81 0.20
C ARG A 78 4.01 6.74 0.30
N THR A 79 5.16 7.16 0.81
CA THR A 79 6.24 6.28 1.23
C THR A 79 6.00 5.72 2.63
N ILE A 80 6.71 4.65 2.98
CA ILE A 80 6.69 4.10 4.35
C ILE A 80 7.16 5.14 5.38
N ASP A 81 8.20 5.91 5.06
CA ASP A 81 8.75 6.92 5.97
C ASP A 81 7.73 8.03 6.26
N GLU A 82 6.97 8.48 5.26
CA GLU A 82 5.90 9.46 5.43
C GLU A 82 4.75 8.92 6.28
N LEU A 83 4.40 7.64 6.13
CA LEU A 83 3.39 7.01 6.97
C LEU A 83 3.86 6.92 8.43
N ILE A 84 5.10 6.50 8.66
CA ILE A 84 5.66 6.37 10.01
C ILE A 84 5.70 7.73 10.71
N ALA A 85 6.17 8.78 10.03
CA ALA A 85 6.20 10.12 10.59
C ALA A 85 4.79 10.60 11.03
N GLU A 86 3.76 10.35 10.21
CA GLU A 86 2.38 10.70 10.57
C GLU A 86 1.86 9.87 11.76
N LEU A 87 2.19 8.58 11.83
CA LEU A 87 1.76 7.73 12.94
C LEU A 87 2.44 8.13 14.26
N ASP A 88 3.72 8.48 14.22
CA ASP A 88 4.47 8.99 15.38
C ASP A 88 3.86 10.30 15.88
N GLU A 89 3.47 11.22 14.99
CA GLU A 89 2.77 12.45 15.35
C GLU A 89 1.40 12.21 15.99
N ARG A 90 0.66 11.19 15.55
CA ARG A 90 -0.65 10.82 16.11
C ARG A 90 -0.56 10.12 17.47
N ALA A 91 0.59 9.52 17.77
CA ALA A 91 0.83 8.80 19.02
C ALA A 91 1.37 9.71 20.16
N ALA A 92 1.76 10.94 19.83
CA ALA A 92 2.26 11.97 20.75
C ALA A 92 1.12 12.78 21.39
#